data_AF-A0A2K1I0I2-F1
#
_entry.id   AF-A0A2K1I0I2-F1
#
_cell.length_a   1.000
_cell.length_b   1.000
_cell.length_c   1.000
_cell.angle_alpha   90.00
_cell.angle_beta   90.00
_cell.angle_gamma   90.00
#
_symmetry.space_group_name_H-M   'P 1'
#
loop_
_entity.id
_entity.type
_entity.pdbx_description
1 polymer ?
#
loop_
_entity_poly.entity_id
_entity_poly.type
_entity_poly.pdbx_seq_one_letter_code
_entity_poly.pdbx_strand_id
1 'polypeptide(L)' 'MVSHRLTPGGSLGVNYWADKGCSLSHAREVTRRINPAADGFDLVRWPAFEHSWYVLNDEITPPLNYIRIV' A
#
# COMPACT_ATOMS: atom_id res chain seq x y z
N MET A 1 -9.74 -25.98 -19.85
CA MET A 1 -10.33 -24.70 -19.40
C MET A 1 -9.80 -24.40 -18.01
N VAL A 2 -8.91 -23.40 -17.87
CA VAL A 2 -8.41 -22.99 -16.56
C VAL A 2 -9.52 -22.20 -15.89
N SER A 3 -10.07 -22.74 -14.80
CA SER A 3 -11.04 -22.04 -13.97
C SER A 3 -10.32 -20.87 -13.29
N HIS A 4 -10.48 -19.66 -13.82
CA HIS A 4 -10.02 -18.45 -13.15
C HIS A 4 -10.92 -18.24 -11.93
N ARG A 5 -10.50 -18.82 -10.81
CA ARG A 5 -11.13 -18.62 -9.51
C ARG A 5 -10.90 -17.15 -9.13
N LEU A 6 -11.87 -16.30 -9.42
CA LEU A 6 -11.81 -14.88 -9.08
C LEU A 6 -11.70 -14.76 -7.55
N THR A 7 -10.64 -14.09 -7.09
CA THR A 7 -10.42 -13.87 -5.66
C THR A 7 -11.39 -12.78 -5.18
N PRO A 8 -12.10 -12.97 -4.04
CA PRO A 8 -13.05 -11.98 -3.55
C PRO A 8 -12.43 -10.58 -3.44
N GLY A 9 -13.24 -9.57 -3.79
CA GLY A 9 -12.90 -8.14 -3.87
C GLY A 9 -12.34 -7.48 -2.60
N GLY A 10 -12.47 -8.13 -1.45
CA GLY A 10 -12.37 -7.45 -0.16
C GLY A 10 -13.45 -6.38 0.00
N SER A 11 -13.47 -5.67 1.13
CA SER A 11 -14.38 -4.55 1.33
C SER A 11 -13.82 -3.32 0.61
N LEU A 12 -14.48 -2.85 -0.46
CA LEU A 12 -13.97 -1.80 -1.36
C LEU A 12 -14.04 -0.36 -0.80
N GLY A 13 -14.12 -0.19 0.52
CA GLY A 13 -14.30 1.13 1.15
C GLY A 13 -12.97 1.84 1.46
N VAL A 14 -12.94 3.17 1.35
CA VAL A 14 -11.77 3.98 1.73
C VAL A 14 -11.34 3.73 3.18
N ASN A 15 -12.31 3.52 4.09
CA ASN A 15 -12.05 3.20 5.49
C ASN A 15 -11.40 1.82 5.66
N TYR A 16 -11.80 0.83 4.85
CA TYR A 16 -11.14 -0.48 4.87
C TYR A 16 -9.67 -0.39 4.47
N TRP A 17 -9.35 0.48 3.50
CA TRP A 17 -7.98 0.71 3.07
C TRP A 17 -7.16 1.52 4.08
N ALA A 18 -7.76 2.54 4.70
CA ALA A 18 -7.13 3.32 5.76
C ALA A 18 -6.80 2.46 6.99
N ASP A 19 -7.71 1.57 7.39
CA ASP A 19 -7.56 0.73 8.58
C ASP A 19 -6.59 -0.45 8.40
N LYS A 20 -6.37 -0.89 7.16
CA LYS A 20 -5.52 -2.05 6.86
C LYS A 20 -4.19 -1.68 6.23
N GLY A 21 -4.04 -0.53 5.56
CA GLY A 21 -2.84 -0.21 4.77
C GLY A 21 -1.49 -0.25 5.50
N CYS A 22 -1.45 -0.28 6.84
CA CYS A 22 -0.26 -0.18 7.68
C CYS A 22 0.76 -1.34 7.60
N SER A 23 0.47 -2.42 6.85
CA SER A 23 1.41 -3.54 6.70
C SER A 23 1.79 -3.76 5.24
N LEU A 24 2.96 -4.36 5.00
CA LEU A 24 3.42 -4.71 3.66
C LEU A 24 2.41 -5.55 2.88
N SER A 25 1.77 -6.53 3.53
CA SER A 25 0.80 -7.41 2.88
C SER A 25 -0.48 -6.66 2.50
N HIS A 26 -0.97 -5.78 3.37
CA HIS A 26 -2.13 -4.96 3.08
C HIS A 26 -1.84 -3.90 2.01
N ALA A 27 -0.68 -3.24 2.06
CA ALA A 27 -0.24 -2.30 1.02
C ALA A 27 -0.11 -2.98 -0.37
N ARG A 28 0.35 -4.24 -0.41
CA ARG A 28 0.35 -5.05 -1.63
C ARG A 28 -1.06 -5.35 -2.13
N GLU A 29 -1.99 -5.63 -1.22
CA GLU A 29 -3.39 -5.84 -1.59
C GLU A 29 -4.02 -4.57 -2.15
N VAL A 30 -3.87 -3.43 -1.46
CA VAL A 30 -4.31 -2.10 -1.94
C VAL A 30 -3.79 -1.87 -3.36
N THR A 31 -2.49 -2.07 -3.55
CA THR A 31 -1.84 -1.88 -4.83
C THR A 31 -2.44 -2.78 -5.90
N ARG A 32 -2.69 -4.06 -5.60
CA ARG A 32 -3.31 -4.98 -6.56
C ARG A 32 -4.75 -4.62 -6.93
N ARG A 33 -5.50 -3.96 -6.03
CA ARG A 33 -6.87 -3.51 -6.36
C ARG A 33 -6.87 -2.29 -7.29
N ILE A 34 -5.87 -1.41 -7.16
CA ILE A 34 -5.73 -0.21 -8.00
C ILE A 34 -4.99 -0.54 -9.31
N ASN A 35 -3.92 -1.31 -9.21
CA ASN A 35 -3.06 -1.77 -10.30
C ASN A 35 -2.83 -3.29 -10.19
N PRO A 36 -3.65 -4.12 -10.86
CA PRO A 36 -3.60 -5.58 -10.76
C PRO A 36 -2.24 -6.22 -11.07
N ALA A 37 -1.44 -5.59 -11.94
CA ALA A 37 -0.08 -6.05 -12.27
C ALA A 37 0.93 -5.79 -11.13
N ALA A 38 0.57 -4.97 -10.14
CA ALA A 38 1.40 -4.56 -9.01
C ALA A 38 2.72 -3.85 -9.39
N ASP A 39 2.79 -3.29 -10.59
CA ASP A 39 4.01 -2.70 -11.16
C ASP A 39 4.62 -1.60 -10.29
N GLY A 40 5.88 -1.72 -9.89
CA GLY A 40 6.54 -0.71 -9.07
C GLY A 40 6.08 -0.68 -7.62
N PHE A 41 5.48 -1.77 -7.11
CA PHE A 41 5.18 -1.88 -5.69
C PHE A 41 6.43 -1.67 -4.82
N ASP A 42 7.48 -2.47 -5.03
CA ASP A 42 8.66 -2.44 -4.15
C ASP A 42 9.51 -1.18 -4.36
N LEU A 43 9.53 -0.62 -5.57
CA LEU A 43 10.41 0.52 -5.92
C LEU A 43 9.76 1.90 -5.68
N VAL A 44 8.43 1.99 -5.73
CA VAL A 44 7.73 3.29 -5.71
C VAL A 44 6.64 3.31 -4.64
N ARG A 45 5.70 2.37 -4.69
CA ARG A 45 4.49 2.47 -3.85
C ARG A 45 4.76 2.15 -2.39
N TRP A 46 5.54 1.11 -2.10
CA TRP A 46 5.92 0.75 -0.73
C TRP A 46 6.67 1.89 -0.03
N PRO A 47 7.76 2.43 -0.60
CA PRO A 47 8.41 3.61 -0.03
C PRO A 47 7.45 4.79 0.18
N ALA A 48 6.52 5.03 -0.76
CA ALA A 48 5.55 6.11 -0.62
C ALA A 48 4.58 5.92 0.55
N PHE A 49 4.17 4.67 0.85
CA PHE A 49 3.39 4.37 2.05
C PHE A 49 4.18 4.69 3.32
N GLU A 50 5.42 4.20 3.42
CA GLU A 50 6.30 4.44 4.57
C GLU A 50 6.55 5.94 4.81
N HIS A 51 6.78 6.69 3.72
CA HIS A 51 6.98 8.14 3.79
C HIS A 51 5.72 8.85 4.26
N SER A 52 4.54 8.42 3.79
CA SER A 52 3.26 9.03 4.16
C SER A 52 2.95 8.81 5.64
N TRP A 53 3.21 7.62 6.19
CA TRP A 53 3.00 7.36 7.63
C TRP A 53 3.87 8.25 8.51
N TYR A 54 5.13 8.45 8.12
CA TYR A 54 6.01 9.35 8.85
C TYR A 54 5.54 10.81 8.77
N VAL A 55 5.14 11.29 7.59
CA VAL A 55 4.64 12.68 7.40
C VAL A 55 3.36 12.93 8.18
N LEU A 56 2.47 11.95 8.25
CA LEU A 56 1.19 12.04 8.97
C LEU A 56 1.32 11.76 10.47
N ASN A 57 2.54 11.47 10.97
CA ASN A 57 2.83 11.15 12.36
C ASN A 57 2.16 9.84 12.86
N ASP A 58 1.89 8.92 11.93
CA ASP A 58 1.44 7.55 12.22
C ASP A 58 2.61 6.61 12.53
N GLU A 59 3.82 6.95 12.07
CA GLU A 59 5.09 6.29 12.39
C GLU A 59 6.09 7.34 12.85
N ILE A 60 6.84 7.06 13.93
CA ILE A 60 7.82 7.99 14.51
C ILE A 60 9.23 7.76 13.99
N THR A 61 9.47 6.61 13.37
CA THR A 61 10.75 6.22 12.78
C THR A 61 10.78 6.67 11.31
N PRO A 62 11.68 7.57 10.90
CA PRO A 62 11.76 7.99 9.51
C PRO A 62 12.25 6.84 8.61
N PRO A 63 11.66 6.67 7.41
CA PRO A 63 12.21 5.79 6.38
C PRO A 63 13.62 6.21 5.98
N LEU A 64 14.51 5.24 5.71
CA LEU A 64 15.93 5.50 5.41
C LEU A 64 16.16 6.44 4.22
N ASN A 65 15.25 6.43 3.25
CA ASN A 65 15.29 7.24 2.04
C ASN A 65 14.33 8.45 2.10
N TYR A 66 13.85 8.82 3.28
CA TYR A 66 12.98 9.99 3.44
C TYR A 66 13.77 11.29 3.27
N ILE A 67 13.33 12.14 2.35
CA ILE A 67 13.91 13.47 2.10
C ILE A 67 12.82 14.51 2.33
N ARG A 68 12.99 15.34 3.36
CA ARG A 68 12.10 16.49 3.57
C ARG A 68 12.50 17.61 2.61
N ILE A 69 11.61 17.96 1.69
CA ILE A 69 11.76 19.18 0.88
C ILE A 69 11.33 20.34 1.78
N VAL A 70 12.25 21.27 2.03
CA VAL A 70 12.04 22.51 2.81
C VAL A 70 11.89 23.71 1.90
#